data_AF-A0A1X0R2U3-F1
#
_entry.id   AF-A0A1X0R2U3-F1
#
_cell.length_a   1.000
_cell.length_b   1.000
_cell.length_c   1.000
_cell.angle_alpha   90.00
_cell.angle_beta   90.00
_cell.angle_gamma   90.00
#
_symmetry.space_group_name_H-M   'P 1'
#
loop_
_entity.id
_entity.type
_entity.pdbx_description
1 polymer ?
#
loop_
_entity_poly.entity_id
_entity_poly.type
_entity_poly.pdbx_seq_one_letter_code
_entity_poly.pdbx_strand_id
1 'polypeptide(L)'
;KRRKRGNLPKDVIVILKEWLQEHSGHPYPTEEEKKLLVQRTNLSLNQISNWFINARRRLLPILLANEQQESKRRVKRKASK
;
A
#
# COMPACT_ATOMS: atom_id res chain seq x y z
N LYS A 1 6.51 -5.93 29.11
CA LYS A 1 5.12 -6.19 28.64
C LYS A 1 5.13 -6.40 27.11
N ARG A 2 5.32 -7.64 26.59
CA ARG A 2 5.25 -7.89 25.14
C ARG A 2 3.79 -7.83 24.69
N ARG A 3 3.41 -6.79 23.95
CA ARG A 3 2.05 -6.70 23.38
C ARG A 3 1.86 -7.84 22.36
N LYS A 4 0.73 -8.56 22.49
CA LYS A 4 0.33 -9.63 21.58
C LYS A 4 0.34 -9.10 20.14
N ARG A 5 0.88 -9.89 19.21
CA ARG A 5 0.84 -9.64 17.76
C ARG A 5 -0.61 -9.77 17.28
N GLY A 6 -1.38 -8.70 17.41
CA GLY A 6 -2.67 -8.56 16.73
C GLY A 6 -2.44 -8.06 15.30
N ASN A 7 -3.27 -8.50 14.36
CA ASN A 7 -3.34 -7.87 13.04
C ASN A 7 -3.67 -6.39 13.22
N LEU A 8 -3.19 -5.55 12.30
CA LEU A 8 -3.54 -4.14 12.29
C LEU A 8 -5.06 -3.97 12.09
N PRO A 9 -5.69 -2.94 12.71
CA PRO A 9 -7.07 -2.59 12.46
C PRO A 9 -7.34 -2.38 10.96
N LYS A 10 -8.56 -2.69 10.50
CA LYS A 10 -8.89 -2.65 9.06
C LYS A 10 -8.81 -1.24 8.49
N ASP A 11 -9.28 -0.26 9.24
CA ASP A 11 -9.18 1.18 9.00
C ASP A 11 -7.72 1.62 8.79
N VAL A 12 -6.81 1.20 9.67
CA VAL A 12 -5.37 1.46 9.52
C VAL A 12 -4.83 0.83 8.24
N ILE A 13 -5.23 -0.40 7.92
CA ILE A 13 -4.80 -1.07 6.69
C ILE A 13 -5.30 -0.34 5.44
N VAL A 14 -6.51 0.23 5.46
CA VAL A 14 -7.06 1.01 4.34
C VAL A 14 -6.19 2.23 4.07
N ILE A 15 -5.90 3.04 5.10
CA ILE A 15 -5.06 4.25 4.98
C ILE A 15 -3.69 3.92 4.38
N LEU A 16 -3.04 2.85 4.87
CA LEU A 16 -1.71 2.47 4.40
C LEU A 16 -1.73 1.89 2.97
N LYS A 17 -2.81 1.21 2.59
CA LYS A 17 -2.99 0.70 1.22
C LYS A 17 -3.26 1.82 0.22
N GLU A 18 -4.09 2.80 0.59
CA GLU A 18 -4.37 3.98 -0.24
C GLU A 18 -3.07 4.69 -0.58
N TRP A 19 -2.25 5.00 0.43
CA TRP A 19 -0.93 5.60 0.20
C TRP A 19 -0.07 4.75 -0.75
N LEU A 20 -0.04 3.43 -0.57
CA LEU A 20 0.75 2.52 -1.41
C LEU A 20 0.25 2.49 -2.87
N GLN A 21 -1.05 2.60 -3.09
CA GLN A 21 -1.65 2.64 -4.43
C GLN A 21 -1.34 3.96 -5.14
N GLU A 22 -1.44 5.09 -4.42
CA GLU A 22 -1.09 6.42 -4.93
C GLU A 22 0.42 6.50 -5.28
N HIS A 23 1.27 5.81 -4.52
CA HIS A 23 2.73 5.81 -4.69
C HIS A 23 3.24 4.51 -5.33
N SER A 24 2.43 3.83 -6.14
CA SER A 24 2.79 2.54 -6.76
C SER A 24 4.06 2.62 -7.62
N GLY A 25 4.33 3.77 -8.24
CA GLY A 25 5.55 4.01 -9.02
C GLY A 25 6.82 4.15 -8.16
N HIS A 26 6.72 4.74 -6.97
CA HIS A 26 7.83 4.88 -6.02
C HIS A 26 7.36 4.65 -4.57
N PRO A 27 7.17 3.38 -4.15
CA PRO A 27 6.54 3.04 -2.87
C PRO A 27 7.54 3.07 -1.70
N TYR A 28 8.22 4.19 -1.54
CA TYR A 28 9.20 4.46 -0.49
C TYR A 28 8.81 5.76 0.21
N PRO A 29 8.03 5.69 1.31
CA PRO A 29 7.61 6.89 2.00
C PRO A 29 8.82 7.62 2.59
N THR A 30 8.86 8.94 2.44
CA THR A 30 9.84 9.82 3.10
C THR A 30 9.63 9.84 4.61
N GLU A 31 10.57 10.44 5.34
CA GLU A 31 10.43 10.60 6.79
C GLU A 31 9.24 11.50 7.16
N GLU A 32 8.92 12.54 6.37
CA GLU A 32 7.71 13.34 6.59
C GLU A 32 6.44 12.52 6.36
N GLU A 33 6.38 11.74 5.29
CA GLU A 33 5.22 10.92 4.96
C GLU A 33 4.99 9.83 6.02
N LYS A 34 6.07 9.21 6.52
CA LYS A 34 5.97 8.27 7.64
C LYS A 34 5.40 8.96 8.88
N LYS A 35 5.83 10.19 9.21
CA LYS A 35 5.29 10.95 10.36
C LYS A 35 3.80 11.26 10.18
N LEU A 36 3.37 11.62 8.97
CA LEU A 36 1.96 11.85 8.67
C LEU A 36 1.14 10.56 8.86
N LEU A 37 1.65 9.42 8.39
CA LEU A 37 0.99 8.12 8.55
C LEU A 37 0.94 7.67 10.01
N VAL A 38 1.99 7.95 10.79
CA VAL A 38 1.99 7.76 12.25
C VAL A 38 0.85 8.54 12.89
N GLN A 39 0.70 9.82 12.55
CA GLN A 39 -0.37 10.67 13.10
C GLN A 39 -1.77 10.14 12.73
N ARG A 40 -1.95 9.66 11.49
CA ARG A 40 -3.26 9.16 11.02
C ARG A 40 -3.63 7.78 11.54
N THR A 41 -2.67 6.90 11.73
CA THR A 41 -2.91 5.49 12.10
C THR A 41 -2.64 5.17 13.56
N ASN A 42 -2.05 6.12 14.29
CA ASN A 42 -1.59 5.95 15.66
C ASN A 42 -0.63 4.75 15.86
N LEU A 43 0.09 4.38 14.81
CA LEU A 43 1.15 3.37 14.84
C LEU A 43 2.50 4.02 15.08
N SER A 44 3.44 3.27 15.67
CA SER A 44 4.84 3.72 15.75
C SER A 44 5.49 3.77 14.35
N LEU A 45 6.49 4.64 14.19
CA LEU A 45 7.28 4.75 12.95
C LEU A 45 7.87 3.40 12.51
N ASN A 46 8.29 2.56 13.48
CA ASN A 46 8.79 1.22 13.21
C ASN A 46 7.70 0.28 12.69
N GLN A 47 6.46 0.37 13.19
CA GLN A 47 5.33 -0.42 12.66
C GLN A 47 4.98 0.00 11.24
N ILE A 48 4.97 1.30 10.96
CA ILE A 48 4.78 1.85 9.60
C ILE A 48 5.86 1.31 8.66
N SER A 49 7.13 1.44 9.04
CA SER A 49 8.27 0.99 8.22
C SER A 49 8.20 -0.51 7.93
N ASN A 50 7.95 -1.34 8.95
CA ASN A 50 7.82 -2.78 8.78
C ASN A 50 6.61 -3.16 7.92
N TRP A 51 5.50 -2.44 8.06
CA TRP A 51 4.33 -2.66 7.23
C TRP A 51 4.65 -2.38 5.76
N PHE A 52 5.28 -1.25 5.43
CA PHE A 52 5.65 -0.91 4.05
C PHE A 52 6.62 -1.90 3.43
N ILE A 53 7.63 -2.38 4.17
CA ILE A 53 8.54 -3.41 3.67
C ILE A 53 7.77 -4.66 3.24
N ASN A 54 6.84 -5.12 4.08
CA ASN A 54 6.05 -6.33 3.79
C ASN A 54 4.97 -6.10 2.73
N ALA A 55 4.28 -4.97 2.78
CA ALA A 55 3.23 -4.58 1.85
C ALA A 55 3.78 -4.40 0.44
N ARG A 56 4.96 -3.80 0.28
CA ARG A 56 5.60 -3.64 -1.02
C ARG A 56 6.02 -4.96 -1.63
N ARG A 57 6.47 -5.93 -0.82
CA ARG A 57 6.79 -7.29 -1.33
C ARG A 57 5.55 -8.09 -1.73
N ARG A 58 4.42 -7.89 -1.05
CA ARG A 58 3.21 -8.73 -1.23
C ARG A 58 2.14 -8.10 -2.13
N LEU A 59 1.90 -6.81 -1.97
CA LEU A 59 0.80 -6.08 -2.62
C LEU A 59 1.24 -5.37 -3.89
N LEU A 60 2.45 -4.79 -3.93
CA LEU A 60 2.90 -4.07 -5.12
C LEU A 60 2.91 -4.94 -6.39
N PRO A 61 3.41 -6.19 -6.38
CA PRO A 61 3.36 -7.02 -7.58
C PRO A 61 1.94 -7.28 -8.07
N ILE A 62 0.98 -7.42 -7.14
CA ILE A 62 -0.43 -7.63 -7.46
C ILE A 62 -1.03 -6.36 -8.07
N LEU A 63 -0.73 -5.19 -7.51
CA LEU A 63 -1.21 -3.90 -8.02
C LEU A 63 -0.69 -3.64 -9.44
N LEU A 64 0.61 -3.87 -9.68
CA LEU A 64 1.21 -3.71 -11.01
C LEU A 64 0.65 -4.72 -12.01
N ALA A 65 0.45 -5.97 -11.61
CA ALA A 65 -0.16 -6.99 -12.46
C ALA A 65 -1.61 -6.63 -12.82
N ASN A 66 -2.37 -6.08 -11.87
CA ASN A 66 -3.74 -5.62 -12.10
C ASN A 66 -3.79 -4.45 -13.08
N GLU A 67 -2.89 -3.47 -12.94
CA GLU A 67 -2.80 -2.33 -13.86
C GLU A 67 -2.45 -2.78 -15.30
N GLN A 68 -1.56 -3.77 -15.45
CA GLN A 68 -1.25 -4.38 -16.75
C GLN A 68 -2.45 -5.14 -17.34
N GLN A 69 -3.20 -5.87 -16.51
CA GLN A 69 -4.42 -6.56 -16.94
C GLN A 69 -5.49 -5.57 -17.40
N GLU A 70 -5.69 -4.48 -16.66
CA GLU A 70 -6.68 -3.47 -16.98
C GLU A 70 -6.35 -2.70 -18.25
N SER A 71 -5.06 -2.39 -18.46
CA SER A 71 -4.55 -1.83 -19.71
C SER A 71 -4.85 -2.75 -20.91
N LYS A 72 -4.60 -4.05 -20.79
CA LYS A 72 -4.94 -5.05 -21.83
C LYS A 72 -6.44 -5.11 -22.09
N ARG A 73 -7.28 -5.05 -21.05
CA ARG A 73 -8.75 -5.03 -21.18
C ARG A 73 -9.25 -3.78 -21.92
N ARG A 74 -8.67 -2.60 -21.64
CA ARG A 74 -8.99 -1.35 -22.35
C ARG A 74 -8.64 -1.41 -23.83
N VAL A 75 -7.48 -1.99 -24.18
CA VAL A 75 -7.09 -2.18 -25.59
C VAL A 75 -8.05 -3.12 -26.31
N LYS A 76 -8.40 -4.26 -25.71
CA LYS A 76 -9.37 -5.21 -26.29
C LYS A 76 -10.74 -4.57 -26.56
N ARG A 77 -11.26 -3.77 -25.60
CA ARG A 77 -12.56 -3.06 -25.77
C ARG A 77 -12.54 -2.06 -26.92
N LYS A 78 -11.40 -1.41 -27.18
CA LYS A 78 -11.24 -0.48 -28.32
C LYS A 78 -11.11 -1.19 -29.66
N ALA A 79 -10.52 -2.39 -29.69
CA ALA A 79 -10.36 -3.18 -30.92
C ALA A 79 -11.66 -3.89 -31.36
N SER A 80 -12.63 -4.05 -30.46
CA SER A 80 -13.95 -4.63 -30.76
C SER A 80 -15.01 -3.59 -31.14
N LYS A 81 -14.63 -2.33 -31.34
CA LYS A 81 -15.51 -1.24 -31.77
C LYS A 81 -14.98 -0.65 -33.07
#